data_AF-A0A7V0JEK2-F1
#
_entry.id   AF-A0A7V0JEK2-F1
#
_cell.length_a   1.000
_cell.length_b   1.000
_cell.length_c   1.000
_cell.angle_alpha   90.00
_cell.angle_beta   90.00
_cell.angle_gamma   90.00
#
_symmetry.space_group_name_H-M   'P 1'
#
loop_
_entity.id
_entity.type
_entity.pdbx_description
1 polymer ?
#
loop_
_entity_poly.entity_id
_entity_poly.type
_entity_poly.pdbx_seq_one_letter_code
_entity_poly.pdbx_strand_id
1 'polypeptide(L)'
;MKQITLRDIPDDIVKIIERKSKKDKLSLNRTIISLLERGAGVASGNKSAGPLYHDLDYLFGAWSEKEAEEFESKLKRQRGIDEDVWKKTG
;
A
#
# COMPACT_ATOMS: atom_id res chain seq x y z
N MET A 1 -11.64 14.24 17.98
CA MET A 1 -11.80 12.77 17.86
C MET A 1 -12.99 12.36 18.71
N LYS A 2 -13.87 11.49 18.21
CA LYS A 2 -14.91 10.87 19.03
C LYS A 2 -14.44 9.46 19.37
N GLN A 3 -14.35 9.14 20.66
CA GLN A 3 -14.00 7.80 21.13
C GLN A 3 -15.29 7.08 21.53
N ILE A 4 -15.45 5.86 21.05
CA ILE A 4 -16.55 4.96 21.43
C ILE A 4 -15.91 3.71 22.00
N THR A 5 -16.31 3.32 23.20
CA THR A 5 -15.87 2.09 23.86
C THR A 5 -17.00 1.08 23.82
N LEU A 6 -16.78 -0.05 23.17
CA LEU A 6 -17.68 -1.21 23.19
C LEU A 6 -17.30 -2.09 24.39
N ARG A 7 -18.27 -2.37 25.26
CA ARG A 7 -18.11 -3.21 26.46
C ARG A 7 -18.79 -4.56 26.25
N ASP A 8 -18.36 -5.55 27.02
CA ASP A 8 -18.97 -6.89 27.09
C ASP A 8 -19.05 -7.60 25.72
N ILE A 9 -18.00 -7.43 24.89
CA ILE A 9 -17.90 -8.15 23.62
C ILE A 9 -17.53 -9.62 23.91
N PRO A 10 -18.32 -10.60 23.45
CA PRO A 10 -17.98 -12.01 23.59
C PRO A 10 -16.65 -12.39 22.92
N ASP A 11 -15.86 -13.26 23.55
CA ASP A 11 -14.52 -13.66 23.08
C ASP A 11 -14.53 -14.32 21.68
N ASP A 12 -15.60 -15.05 21.36
CA ASP A 12 -15.79 -15.65 20.04
C ASP A 12 -15.94 -14.59 18.95
N ILE A 13 -16.67 -13.50 19.24
CA ILE A 13 -16.80 -12.36 18.33
C ILE A 13 -15.45 -11.66 18.14
N VAL A 14 -14.68 -11.45 19.21
CA VAL A 14 -13.32 -10.87 19.11
C VAL A 14 -12.46 -11.70 18.16
N LYS A 15 -12.43 -13.03 18.34
CA LYS A 15 -11.67 -13.95 17.47
C LYS A 15 -12.12 -13.88 16.01
N ILE A 16 -13.42 -13.75 15.75
CA ILE A 16 -13.96 -13.62 14.39
C ILE A 16 -13.49 -12.31 13.75
N ILE A 17 -13.53 -11.19 14.48
CA ILE A 17 -13.10 -9.88 13.99
C ILE A 17 -11.59 -9.89 13.69
N GLU A 18 -10.76 -10.47 14.57
CA GLU A 18 -9.33 -10.59 14.34
C GLU A 18 -8.98 -11.41 13.10
N ARG A 19 -9.64 -12.55 12.92
CA ARG A 19 -9.48 -13.39 11.72
C ARG A 19 -9.83 -12.61 10.45
N LYS A 20 -10.91 -11.82 10.50
CA LYS A 20 -11.34 -10.99 9.38
C LYS A 20 -10.36 -9.85 9.10
N SER A 21 -9.84 -9.19 10.12
CA SER A 21 -8.79 -8.17 10.00
C SER A 21 -7.54 -8.71 9.30
N LYS A 22 -7.08 -9.91 9.69
CA LYS A 22 -5.94 -10.58 9.03
C LYS A 22 -6.23 -10.94 7.57
N LYS A 23 -7.41 -11.48 7.29
CA LYS A 23 -7.84 -11.85 5.93
C LYS A 23 -7.90 -10.63 5.01
N ASP A 24 -8.50 -9.54 5.48
CA ASP A 24 -8.76 -8.35 4.70
C ASP A 24 -7.57 -7.37 4.70
N LYS A 25 -6.48 -7.69 5.42
CA LYS A 25 -5.30 -6.83 5.63
C LYS A 25 -5.65 -5.43 6.15
N LEU A 26 -6.67 -5.34 7.00
CA LEU A 26 -7.13 -4.09 7.61
C LEU A 26 -6.75 -4.05 9.10
N SER A 27 -6.59 -2.85 9.66
CA SER A 27 -6.46 -2.71 11.11
C SER A 27 -7.76 -3.10 11.82
N LEU A 28 -7.65 -3.59 13.06
CA LEU A 28 -8.79 -4.04 13.86
C LEU A 28 -9.88 -2.96 13.95
N ASN A 29 -9.49 -1.71 14.20
CA ASN A 29 -10.41 -0.57 14.25
C ASN A 29 -11.15 -0.36 12.91
N ARG A 30 -10.44 -0.43 11.76
CA ARG A 30 -11.08 -0.31 10.44
C ARG A 30 -12.06 -1.46 10.18
N THR A 31 -11.71 -2.68 10.58
CA THR A 31 -12.59 -3.84 10.46
C THR A 31 -13.87 -3.65 11.29
N ILE A 32 -13.76 -3.17 12.53
CA ILE A 32 -14.91 -2.88 13.41
C ILE A 32 -15.80 -1.80 12.80
N ILE A 33 -15.23 -0.67 12.36
CA ILE A 33 -15.98 0.41 11.72
C ILE A 33 -16.71 -0.10 10.47
N SER A 34 -16.04 -0.85 9.60
CA SER A 34 -16.66 -1.43 8.39
C SER A 34 -17.81 -2.40 8.71
N LEU A 35 -17.72 -3.14 9.82
CA LEU A 35 -18.81 -4.02 10.26
C LEU A 35 -20.00 -3.21 10.78
N LEU A 36 -19.74 -2.16 11.55
CA LEU A 36 -20.77 -1.25 12.07
C LEU A 36 -21.48 -0.48 10.95
N GLU A 37 -20.74 0.03 9.97
CA GLU A 37 -21.31 0.71 8.79
C GLU A 37 -22.26 -0.23 8.02
N ARG A 38 -21.82 -1.47 7.75
CA ARG A 38 -22.64 -2.49 7.10
C ARG A 38 -23.90 -2.83 7.90
N GLY A 39 -23.77 -3.03 9.21
CA GLY A 39 -24.90 -3.35 10.09
C GLY A 39 -25.91 -2.20 10.20
N ALA A 40 -25.45 -0.95 10.13
CA ALA A 40 -26.29 0.25 10.13
C ALA A 40 -26.93 0.56 8.77
N GLY A 41 -26.71 -0.27 7.74
CA GLY A 41 -27.19 -0.01 6.38
C GLY A 41 -26.52 1.21 5.72
N VAL A 42 -25.42 1.70 6.30
CA VAL A 42 -24.61 2.74 5.69
C VAL A 42 -23.78 2.06 4.63
N ALA A 43 -24.02 2.38 3.36
CA ALA A 43 -23.13 1.96 2.29
C ALA A 43 -21.72 2.44 2.67
N SER A 44 -20.87 1.50 3.08
CA SER A 44 -19.45 1.71 3.28
C SER A 44 -18.85 1.91 1.89
N GLY A 45 -19.16 3.07 1.29
CA GLY A 45 -18.36 3.62 0.22
C GLY A 45 -16.94 3.55 0.74
N ASN A 46 -16.08 2.91 -0.02
CA ASN A 46 -14.72 2.54 0.29
C ASN A 46 -13.89 3.81 0.62
N LYS A 47 -14.15 4.50 1.73
CA LYS A 47 -13.47 5.74 2.13
C LYS A 47 -12.00 5.47 2.46
N SER A 48 -11.64 4.20 2.62
CA SER A 48 -10.29 3.75 2.97
C SER A 48 -9.49 3.14 1.82
N ALA A 49 -10.12 2.83 0.68
CA ALA A 49 -9.34 2.63 -0.52
C ALA A 49 -9.07 4.03 -1.06
N GLY A 50 -7.88 4.55 -0.81
CA GLY A 50 -7.41 5.67 -1.64
C GLY A 50 -7.60 5.29 -3.12
N PRO A 51 -7.77 6.27 -4.01
CA PRO A 51 -7.88 6.00 -5.44
C PRO A 51 -6.85 4.95 -5.86
N LEU A 52 -7.31 3.90 -6.52
CA LEU A 52 -6.44 2.89 -7.09
C LEU A 52 -5.75 3.57 -8.28
N TYR A 53 -4.45 3.82 -8.13
CA TYR A 53 -3.64 4.42 -9.17
C TYR A 53 -3.01 3.32 -10.03
N HIS A 54 -3.11 3.51 -11.35
CA HIS A 54 -2.57 2.62 -12.38
C HIS A 54 -1.54 3.33 -13.27
N ASP A 55 -1.20 4.57 -12.92
CA ASP A 55 -0.30 5.44 -13.68
C ASP A 55 1.12 4.90 -13.74
N LEU A 56 1.52 4.01 -12.83
CA LEU A 56 2.82 3.34 -12.84
C LEU A 56 2.76 1.85 -13.21
N ASP A 57 1.58 1.29 -13.49
CA ASP A 57 1.42 -0.14 -13.78
C ASP A 57 2.27 -0.58 -14.98
N TYR A 58 2.47 0.33 -15.94
CA TYR A 58 3.30 0.09 -17.13
C TYR A 58 4.79 -0.12 -16.81
N LEU A 59 5.26 0.26 -15.60
CA LEU A 59 6.63 0.01 -15.15
C LEU A 59 6.81 -1.39 -14.54
N PHE A 60 5.71 -2.10 -14.26
CA PHE A 60 5.76 -3.45 -13.71
C PHE A 60 5.89 -4.48 -14.83
N GLY A 61 6.79 -5.45 -14.65
CA GLY A 61 7.05 -6.51 -15.62
C GLY A 61 8.53 -6.86 -15.71
N ALA A 62 8.88 -7.68 -16.70
CA ALA A 62 10.26 -7.94 -17.07
C ALA A 62 10.57 -7.24 -18.39
N TRP A 63 11.80 -6.76 -18.55
CA TRP A 63 12.26 -6.23 -19.83
C TRP A 63 12.55 -7.37 -20.80
N SER A 64 12.24 -7.13 -22.06
CA SER A 64 12.83 -7.91 -23.15
C SER A 64 14.34 -7.67 -23.22
N GLU A 65 15.06 -8.62 -23.82
CA GLU A 65 16.51 -8.53 -24.00
C GLU A 65 16.92 -7.24 -24.74
N LYS A 66 16.15 -6.88 -25.78
CA LYS A 66 16.35 -5.64 -26.54
C LYS A 66 16.16 -4.37 -25.68
N GLU A 67 15.11 -4.32 -24.86
CA GLU A 67 14.87 -3.17 -23.97
C GLU A 67 15.98 -3.03 -22.92
N ALA A 68 16.48 -4.15 -22.41
CA ALA A 68 17.60 -4.18 -21.48
C ALA A 68 18.90 -3.67 -22.14
N GLU A 69 19.20 -4.11 -23.37
CA GLU A 69 20.37 -3.64 -24.13
C GLU A 69 20.29 -2.13 -24.43
N GLU A 70 19.13 -1.66 -24.89
CA GLU A 70 18.90 -0.23 -25.15
C GLU A 70 19.08 0.60 -23.87
N PHE A 71 18.57 0.11 -22.74
CA PHE A 71 18.72 0.76 -21.45
C PHE A 71 20.18 0.80 -20.98
N GLU A 72 20.89 -0.32 -21.03
CA GLU A 72 22.31 -0.42 -20.66
C GLU A 72 23.19 0.49 -21.53
N SER A 73 22.91 0.58 -22.84
CA SER A 73 23.62 1.48 -23.74
C SER A 73 23.51 2.95 -23.32
N LYS A 74 22.32 3.37 -22.86
CA LYS A 74 22.05 4.72 -22.36
C LYS A 74 22.71 4.95 -21.01
N LEU A 75 22.65 3.97 -20.10
CA LEU A 75 23.29 4.05 -18.79
C LEU A 75 24.81 4.12 -18.87
N LYS A 76 25.44 3.47 -19.86
CA LYS A 76 26.90 3.49 -20.03
C LYS A 76 27.47 4.91 -20.07
N ARG A 77 26.74 5.86 -20.67
CA ARG A 77 27.12 7.28 -20.71
C ARG A 77 26.96 7.98 -19.35
N GLN A 78 26.03 7.52 -18.52
CA GLN A 78 25.71 8.12 -17.22
C GLN A 78 26.50 7.49 -16.05
N ARG A 79 27.10 6.32 -16.25
CA ARG A 79 27.92 5.61 -15.25
C ARG A 79 29.35 6.14 -15.14
N GLY A 80 29.74 7.11 -15.97
CA GLY A 80 30.99 7.83 -15.79
C GLY A 80 30.91 8.66 -14.50
N ILE A 81 31.86 8.45 -13.60
CA ILE A 81 31.97 9.27 -12.39
C ILE A 81 32.54 10.62 -12.82
N ASP A 82 31.76 11.67 -12.61
CA ASP A 82 32.25 13.04 -12.70
C ASP A 82 33.03 13.34 -11.42
N GLU A 83 34.36 13.32 -11.52
CA GLU A 83 35.29 13.52 -10.40
C GLU A 83 35.11 14.87 -9.71
N ASP A 84 34.67 15.91 -10.43
CA ASP A 84 34.44 17.25 -9.90
C ASP A 84 33.15 17.32 -9.05
N VAL A 85 32.17 16.46 -9.36
CA VAL A 85 30.96 16.27 -8.54
C VAL A 85 31.21 15.27 -7.40
N TRP A 86 32.09 14.28 -7.62
CA TRP A 86 32.27 13.14 -6.73
C TRP A 86 33.28 13.37 -5.61
N LYS A 87 34.33 14.17 -5.86
CA LYS A 87 35.29 14.52 -4.81
C LYS A 87 34.73 15.63 -3.95
N LYS A 88 34.64 15.39 -2.63
CA LYS A 88 34.44 16.47 -1.67
C LYS A 88 35.63 17.43 -1.79
N THR A 89 35.34 18.68 -2.11
CA THR A 89 36.27 19.79 -1.96
C THR A 89 36.64 19.86 -0.47
N GLY A 90 37.88 19.51 -0.15
CA GLY A 90 38.44 19.54 1.20
C GLY A 90 39.85 20.11 1.14
#